data_AF-A0A0G1R0K1-F1
#
_entry.id   AF-A0A0G1R0K1-F1
#
_cell.length_a   1.000
_cell.length_b   1.000
_cell.length_c   1.000
_cell.angle_alpha   90.00
_cell.angle_beta   90.00
_cell.angle_gamma   90.00
#
_symmetry.space_group_name_H-M   'P 1'
#
loop_
_entity.id
_entity.type
_entity.pdbx_description
1 polymer ?
#
loop_
_entity_poly.entity_id
_entity_poly.type
_entity_poly.pdbx_seq_one_letter_code
_entity_poly.pdbx_strand_id
1 'polypeptide(L)'
;MARLLRQPKLLKEFLGDSAWLRECQNIARQEGKGKFRALLYCGSKRAMEIFRAHSLNIVYRVFGLITHGYFIIIALSFFFQSRLPQNLIELADSLSEPYLGVIGIYLVLKEVRIRVGQFPQRIILRESFVAAWVLLLVISTALTFFSQSYHVDGVYRLIITNSLASVIIRIGTLFRY
;
A
#
# COMPACT_ATOMS: atom_id res chain seq x y z
N MET A 1 9.79 -24.40 8.91
CA MET A 1 10.91 -23.87 8.10
C MET A 1 10.54 -23.86 6.62
N ALA A 2 10.76 -22.71 5.97
CA ALA A 2 10.89 -22.52 4.51
C ALA A 2 9.73 -22.92 3.57
N ARG A 3 8.70 -22.07 3.46
CA ARG A 3 8.09 -21.73 2.15
C ARG A 3 8.24 -20.23 1.92
N LEU A 4 9.50 -19.80 1.90
CA LEU A 4 9.90 -18.47 1.46
C LEU A 4 10.03 -18.49 -0.07
N LEU A 5 9.63 -17.37 -0.68
CA LEU A 5 9.83 -17.01 -2.09
C LEU A 5 8.84 -17.64 -3.09
N ARG A 6 7.56 -17.30 -2.95
CA ARG A 6 6.66 -17.17 -4.10
C ARG A 6 7.21 -16.02 -4.97
N GLN A 7 8.11 -16.36 -5.89
CA GLN A 7 8.66 -15.40 -6.86
C GLN A 7 7.53 -14.67 -7.58
N PRO A 8 7.71 -13.38 -7.94
CA PRO A 8 6.66 -12.61 -8.58
C PRO A 8 6.49 -13.12 -10.01
N LYS A 9 5.33 -13.75 -10.32
CA LYS A 9 4.89 -14.00 -11.71
C LYS A 9 5.11 -12.78 -12.62
N LEU A 10 4.97 -11.59 -12.05
CA LEU A 10 5.19 -10.30 -12.67
C LEU A 10 6.62 -10.12 -13.22
N LEU A 11 7.65 -10.62 -12.54
CA LEU A 11 9.05 -10.50 -13.00
C LEU A 11 9.33 -11.49 -14.15
N LYS A 12 8.69 -12.67 -14.13
CA LYS A 12 8.76 -13.66 -15.21
C LYS A 12 8.00 -13.22 -16.48
N GLU A 13 6.86 -12.54 -16.35
CA GLU A 13 6.19 -11.90 -17.50
C GLU A 13 6.98 -10.72 -18.06
N PHE A 14 7.64 -9.95 -17.18
CA PHE A 14 8.45 -8.80 -17.57
C PHE A 14 9.73 -9.21 -18.31
N LEU A 15 10.47 -10.21 -17.78
CA LEU A 15 11.77 -10.64 -18.31
C LEU A 15 11.72 -11.88 -19.23
N GLY A 16 10.64 -12.66 -19.21
CA GLY A 16 10.65 -14.04 -19.73
C GLY A 16 10.26 -14.25 -21.19
N ASP A 17 9.75 -13.24 -21.91
CA ASP A 17 9.27 -13.44 -23.28
C ASP A 17 10.33 -13.04 -24.33
N SER A 18 11.29 -13.92 -24.63
CA SER A 18 12.24 -13.66 -25.73
C SER A 18 11.57 -13.48 -27.11
N ALA A 19 10.27 -13.78 -27.22
CA ALA A 19 9.44 -13.53 -28.40
C ALA A 19 9.22 -12.03 -28.67
N TRP A 20 8.90 -11.22 -27.65
CA TRP A 20 8.66 -9.77 -27.86
C TRP A 20 9.94 -9.03 -28.27
N LEU A 21 11.09 -9.47 -27.73
CA LEU A 21 12.39 -8.92 -28.11
C LEU A 21 12.70 -9.18 -29.59
N ARG A 22 12.33 -10.35 -30.11
CA ARG A 22 12.46 -10.70 -31.54
C ARG A 22 11.52 -9.89 -32.41
N GLU A 23 10.26 -9.75 -32.00
CA GLU A 23 9.26 -8.89 -32.68
C GLU A 23 9.77 -7.44 -32.80
N CYS A 24 10.27 -6.88 -31.70
CA CYS A 24 10.77 -5.50 -31.67
C CYS A 24 12.08 -5.31 -32.45
N GLN A 25 12.93 -6.33 -32.51
CA GLN A 25 14.15 -6.30 -33.31
C GLN A 25 13.83 -6.33 -34.82
N ASN A 26 12.73 -6.99 -35.23
CA ASN A 26 12.26 -6.98 -36.60
C ASN A 26 11.67 -5.61 -37.01
N ILE A 27 10.87 -4.99 -36.13
CA ILE A 27 10.33 -3.63 -36.35
C ILE A 27 11.46 -2.59 -36.44
N ALA A 28 12.47 -2.69 -35.57
CA ALA A 28 13.66 -1.82 -35.61
C ALA A 28 14.40 -1.90 -36.95
N ARG A 29 14.45 -3.10 -37.54
CA ARG A 29 15.15 -3.38 -38.80
C ARG A 29 14.38 -2.87 -40.01
N GLN A 30 13.04 -2.90 -39.97
CA GLN A 30 12.19 -2.38 -41.04
C GLN A 30 12.09 -0.85 -41.05
N GLU A 31 12.05 -0.19 -39.89
CA GLU A 31 11.85 1.27 -39.83
C GLU A 31 13.15 2.09 -39.92
N GLY A 32 14.32 1.45 -40.03
CA GLY A 32 15.62 2.14 -40.05
C GLY A 32 15.92 2.94 -38.78
N LYS A 33 15.13 2.78 -37.72
CA LYS A 33 15.32 3.47 -36.44
C LYS A 33 16.48 2.83 -35.69
N GLY A 34 17.36 3.66 -35.12
CA GLY A 34 18.46 3.19 -34.29
C GLY A 34 17.98 2.20 -33.22
N LYS A 35 18.71 1.10 -33.05
CA LYS A 35 18.39 -0.05 -32.17
C LYS A 35 17.88 0.37 -30.78
N PHE A 36 18.42 1.46 -30.24
CA PHE A 36 18.02 2.01 -28.95
C PHE A 36 16.63 2.68 -28.95
N ARG A 37 16.28 3.45 -30.00
CA ARG A 37 14.95 4.10 -30.11
C ARG A 37 13.82 3.09 -30.29
N ALA A 38 14.05 2.06 -31.09
CA ALA A 38 13.06 1.00 -31.29
C ALA A 38 12.84 0.19 -30.00
N LEU A 39 13.89 -0.06 -29.23
CA LEU A 39 13.81 -0.75 -27.95
C LEU A 39 13.07 0.09 -26.88
N LEU A 40 13.31 1.41 -26.86
CA LEU A 40 12.55 2.34 -26.00
C LEU A 40 11.06 2.40 -26.36
N TYR A 41 10.72 2.50 -27.64
CA TYR A 41 9.33 2.57 -28.10
C TYR A 41 8.55 1.28 -27.82
N CYS A 42 9.16 0.12 -28.09
CA CYS A 42 8.56 -1.16 -27.76
C CYS A 42 8.45 -1.38 -26.24
N GLY A 43 9.49 -1.00 -25.49
CA GLY A 43 9.50 -1.08 -24.04
C GLY A 43 8.39 -0.24 -23.41
N SER A 44 8.19 1.00 -23.89
CA SER A 44 7.14 1.88 -23.38
C SER A 44 5.74 1.37 -23.74
N LYS A 45 5.53 0.85 -24.96
CA LYS A 45 4.24 0.26 -25.37
C LYS A 45 3.86 -0.96 -24.52
N ARG A 46 4.81 -1.88 -24.29
CA ARG A 46 4.58 -3.08 -23.45
C ARG A 46 4.39 -2.72 -21.97
N ALA A 47 5.17 -1.75 -21.47
CA ALA A 47 4.97 -1.22 -20.12
C ALA A 47 3.57 -0.62 -19.96
N MET A 48 3.07 0.09 -20.97
CA MET A 48 1.73 0.69 -20.97
C MET A 48 0.62 -0.36 -21.06
N GLU A 49 0.79 -1.44 -21.84
CA GLU A 49 -0.14 -2.58 -21.88
C GLU A 49 -0.18 -3.34 -20.55
N ILE A 50 0.99 -3.61 -19.94
CA ILE A 50 1.08 -4.22 -18.61
C ILE A 50 0.44 -3.29 -17.58
N PHE A 51 0.72 -1.98 -17.64
CA PHE A 51 0.10 -1.00 -16.75
C PHE A 51 -1.42 -0.99 -16.95
N ARG A 52 -1.93 -1.06 -18.18
CA ARG A 52 -3.38 -1.11 -18.44
C ARG A 52 -4.00 -2.38 -17.87
N ALA A 53 -3.35 -3.53 -18.05
CA ALA A 53 -3.82 -4.83 -17.57
C ALA A 53 -3.68 -5.01 -16.04
N HIS A 54 -2.70 -4.37 -15.41
CA HIS A 54 -2.34 -4.55 -13.99
C HIS A 54 -2.41 -3.28 -13.15
N SER A 55 -2.94 -2.18 -13.68
CA SER A 55 -3.03 -0.87 -12.98
C SER A 55 -3.64 -1.00 -11.60
N LEU A 56 -4.80 -1.65 -11.49
CA LEU A 56 -5.47 -1.90 -10.21
C LEU A 56 -4.63 -2.76 -9.24
N ASN A 57 -3.83 -3.70 -9.76
CA ASN A 57 -2.93 -4.51 -8.96
C ASN A 57 -1.74 -3.71 -8.44
N ILE A 58 -1.16 -2.84 -9.28
CA ILE A 58 -0.05 -1.96 -8.91
C ILE A 58 -0.53 -0.94 -7.88
N VAL A 59 -1.62 -0.23 -8.15
CA VAL A 59 -2.20 0.78 -7.23
C VAL A 59 -2.51 0.15 -5.88
N TYR A 60 -3.16 -1.02 -5.85
CA TYR A 60 -3.42 -1.73 -4.60
C TYR A 60 -2.14 -2.05 -3.80
N ARG A 61 -1.07 -2.49 -4.47
CA ARG A 61 0.19 -2.80 -3.78
C ARG A 61 0.88 -1.55 -3.26
N VAL A 62 0.91 -0.49 -4.05
CA VAL A 62 1.52 0.79 -3.66
C VAL A 62 0.76 1.37 -2.46
N PHE A 63 -0.57 1.42 -2.53
CA PHE A 63 -1.39 1.91 -1.43
C PHE A 63 -1.32 1.01 -0.20
N GLY A 64 -1.23 -0.31 -0.39
CA GLY A 64 -0.95 -1.25 0.69
C GLY A 64 0.38 -0.96 1.39
N LEU A 65 1.45 -0.70 0.64
CA LEU A 65 2.76 -0.37 1.19
C LEU A 65 2.74 0.96 1.94
N ILE A 66 2.15 2.01 1.35
CA ILE A 66 2.00 3.32 1.98
C ILE A 66 1.21 3.19 3.28
N THR A 67 0.09 2.45 3.26
CA THR A 67 -0.79 2.33 4.42
C THR A 67 -0.11 1.62 5.60
N HIS A 68 0.61 0.53 5.34
CA HIS A 68 1.32 -0.20 6.39
C HIS A 68 2.59 0.55 6.83
N GLY A 69 3.29 1.21 5.91
CA GLY A 69 4.46 2.03 6.24
C GLY A 69 4.09 3.17 7.19
N TYR A 70 3.00 3.90 6.89
CA TYR A 70 2.52 4.96 7.75
C TYR A 70 2.08 4.44 9.13
N PHE A 71 1.36 3.31 9.20
CA PHE A 71 1.01 2.67 10.48
C PHE A 71 2.26 2.38 11.33
N ILE A 72 3.31 1.81 10.72
CA ILE A 72 4.56 1.51 11.41
C ILE A 72 5.23 2.80 11.91
N ILE A 73 5.27 3.85 11.10
CA ILE A 73 5.84 5.15 11.49
C ILE A 73 5.10 5.71 12.69
N ILE A 74 3.76 5.71 12.70
CA ILE A 74 2.96 6.21 13.81
C ILE A 74 3.16 5.35 15.07
N ALA A 75 3.12 4.02 14.94
CA ALA A 75 3.34 3.12 16.07
C ALA A 75 4.72 3.34 16.70
N LEU A 76 5.78 3.40 15.89
CA LEU A 76 7.13 3.70 16.37
C LEU A 76 7.22 5.10 16.98
N SER A 77 6.54 6.08 16.39
CA SER A 77 6.50 7.45 16.92
C SER A 77 5.90 7.52 18.32
N PHE A 78 4.89 6.69 18.58
CA PHE A 78 4.28 6.60 19.90
C PHE A 78 5.20 5.91 20.91
N PHE A 79 5.73 4.73 20.60
CA PHE A 79 6.57 3.97 21.55
C PHE A 79 7.95 4.59 21.78
N PHE A 80 8.48 5.36 20.83
CA PHE A 80 9.81 5.97 20.89
C PHE A 80 9.76 7.50 20.93
N GLN A 81 8.66 8.07 21.41
CA GLN A 81 8.42 9.52 21.42
C GLN A 81 9.58 10.32 22.06
N SER A 82 10.23 9.79 23.10
CA SER A 82 11.35 10.45 23.78
C SER A 82 12.66 10.50 22.97
N ARG A 83 12.78 9.74 21.89
CA ARG A 83 13.99 9.62 21.06
C ARG A 83 13.84 10.18 19.66
N LEU A 84 12.63 10.58 19.27
CA LEU A 84 12.34 11.00 17.91
C LEU A 84 12.32 12.53 17.79
N PRO A 85 12.93 13.10 16.74
CA PRO A 85 12.88 14.53 16.50
C PRO A 85 11.44 14.99 16.19
N GLN A 86 11.08 16.18 16.67
CA GLN A 86 9.76 16.79 16.46
C GLN A 86 9.38 16.89 14.98
N ASN A 87 10.35 17.12 14.10
CA ASN A 87 10.15 17.19 12.64
C ASN A 87 9.50 15.92 12.05
N LEU A 88 9.73 14.74 12.65
CA LEU A 88 9.09 13.51 12.18
C LEU A 88 7.60 13.46 12.55
N ILE A 89 7.22 14.06 13.68
CA ILE A 89 5.84 14.14 14.13
C ILE A 89 5.06 15.11 13.22
N GLU A 90 5.65 16.27 12.91
CA GLU A 90 5.06 17.23 11.98
C GLU A 90 4.92 16.65 10.56
N LEU A 91 5.93 15.91 10.10
CA LEU A 91 5.85 15.22 8.82
C LEU A 91 4.71 14.19 8.83
N ALA A 92 4.59 13.38 9.89
CA ALA A 92 3.50 12.43 10.03
C ALA A 92 2.12 13.11 10.05
N ASP A 93 2.01 14.26 10.72
CA ASP A 93 0.78 15.05 10.76
C ASP A 93 0.41 15.60 9.38
N SER A 94 1.37 16.16 8.64
CA SER A 94 1.17 16.63 7.27
C SER A 94 0.77 15.52 6.29
N LEU A 95 1.22 14.29 6.56
CA LEU A 95 0.88 13.12 5.76
C LEU A 95 -0.46 12.50 6.15
N SER A 96 -1.09 12.92 7.25
CA SER A 96 -2.33 12.31 7.76
C SER A 96 -3.51 12.50 6.81
N GLU A 97 -3.68 13.69 6.25
CA GLU A 97 -4.74 13.99 5.28
C GLU A 97 -4.60 13.19 3.97
N PRO A 98 -3.45 13.21 3.25
CA PRO A 98 -3.29 12.40 2.05
C PRO A 98 -3.36 10.90 2.37
N TYR A 99 -2.91 10.48 3.55
CA TYR A 99 -3.04 9.10 4.02
C TYR A 99 -4.52 8.68 4.16
N LEU A 100 -5.39 9.53 4.69
CA LEU A 100 -6.84 9.25 4.77
C LEU A 100 -7.49 9.11 3.37
N GLY A 101 -6.97 9.84 2.37
CA GLY A 101 -7.37 9.59 0.98
C GLY A 101 -6.93 8.21 0.49
N VAL A 102 -5.66 7.86 0.72
CA VAL A 102 -5.06 6.58 0.28
C VAL A 102 -5.72 5.38 0.97
N ILE A 103 -5.99 5.45 2.28
CA ILE A 103 -6.62 4.37 3.05
C ILE A 103 -8.05 4.11 2.56
N GLY A 104 -8.80 5.17 2.22
CA GLY A 104 -10.15 5.07 1.68
C GLY A 104 -10.16 4.34 0.34
N ILE A 105 -9.32 4.78 -0.60
CA ILE A 105 -9.21 4.13 -1.91
C ILE A 105 -8.70 2.69 -1.77
N TYR A 106 -7.72 2.45 -0.90
CA TYR A 106 -7.19 1.11 -0.64
C TYR A 106 -8.28 0.14 -0.15
N LEU A 107 -9.10 0.56 0.81
CA LEU A 107 -10.18 -0.26 1.35
C LEU A 107 -11.28 -0.52 0.31
N VAL A 108 -11.62 0.47 -0.51
CA VAL A 108 -12.55 0.29 -1.64
C VAL A 108 -12.00 -0.70 -2.66
N LEU A 109 -10.74 -0.54 -3.09
CA LEU A 109 -10.09 -1.46 -4.04
C LEU A 109 -9.98 -2.87 -3.50
N LYS A 110 -9.69 -3.00 -2.19
CA LYS A 110 -9.69 -4.29 -1.48
C LYS A 110 -11.06 -4.95 -1.61
N GLU A 111 -12.13 -4.22 -1.31
CA GLU A 111 -13.51 -4.73 -1.35
C GLU A 111 -13.95 -5.13 -2.77
N VAL A 112 -13.66 -4.29 -3.77
CA VAL A 112 -13.92 -4.62 -5.19
C VAL A 112 -13.20 -5.91 -5.59
N ARG A 113 -11.93 -6.06 -5.22
CA ARG A 113 -11.16 -7.27 -5.57
C ARG A 113 -11.72 -8.54 -4.93
N ILE A 114 -12.27 -8.42 -3.73
CA ILE A 114 -12.93 -9.54 -3.05
C ILE A 114 -14.19 -9.96 -3.81
N ARG A 115 -15.01 -9.01 -4.25
CA ARG A 115 -16.24 -9.30 -5.03
C ARG A 115 -15.95 -9.93 -6.38
N VAL A 116 -14.84 -9.56 -7.02
CA VAL A 116 -14.39 -10.12 -8.31
C VAL A 116 -13.76 -11.52 -8.13
N GLY A 117 -13.74 -12.09 -6.91
CA GLY A 117 -13.32 -13.47 -6.67
C GLY A 117 -11.81 -13.71 -6.80
N GLN A 118 -10.99 -12.66 -6.90
CA GLN A 118 -9.53 -12.79 -7.04
C GLN A 118 -8.83 -13.25 -5.74
N PHE A 119 -9.51 -13.23 -4.59
CA PHE A 119 -8.99 -13.70 -3.29
C PHE A 119 -10.04 -14.45 -2.47
N PRO A 120 -10.29 -15.75 -2.74
CA PRO A 120 -11.34 -16.50 -2.04
C PRO A 120 -10.98 -16.96 -0.61
N GLN A 121 -9.72 -16.87 -0.13
CA GLN A 121 -9.30 -17.79 0.94
C GLN A 121 -8.83 -17.24 2.29
N ARG A 122 -8.81 -15.93 2.60
CA ARG A 122 -8.45 -15.50 3.97
C ARG A 122 -9.21 -14.28 4.46
N ILE A 123 -10.45 -14.52 4.91
CA ILE A 123 -11.27 -13.56 5.67
C ILE A 123 -10.48 -12.98 6.86
N ILE A 124 -9.59 -13.76 7.48
CA ILE A 124 -8.80 -13.33 8.66
C ILE A 124 -7.75 -12.26 8.33
N LEU A 125 -7.12 -12.29 7.15
CA LEU A 125 -6.20 -11.21 6.72
C LEU A 125 -6.96 -9.94 6.29
N ARG A 126 -8.27 -10.06 6.07
CA ARG A 126 -9.14 -8.97 5.60
C ARG A 126 -9.34 -7.90 6.67
N GLU A 127 -9.25 -8.26 7.95
CA GLU A 127 -9.54 -7.38 9.09
C GLU A 127 -8.32 -6.97 9.90
N SER A 128 -7.18 -7.64 9.66
CA SER A 128 -5.91 -7.40 10.37
C SER A 128 -5.50 -5.93 10.47
N PHE A 129 -5.78 -5.13 9.44
CA PHE A 129 -5.39 -3.71 9.42
C PHE A 129 -6.24 -2.83 10.33
N VAL A 130 -7.58 -2.96 10.28
CA VAL A 130 -8.47 -2.20 11.17
C VAL A 130 -8.28 -2.69 12.61
N ALA A 131 -8.14 -4.00 12.79
CA ALA A 131 -7.82 -4.59 14.09
C ALA A 131 -6.49 -4.07 14.64
N ALA A 132 -5.46 -3.90 13.80
CA ALA A 132 -4.17 -3.34 14.22
C ALA A 132 -4.29 -1.87 14.66
N TRP A 133 -5.08 -1.05 13.96
CA TRP A 133 -5.37 0.32 14.38
C TRP A 133 -6.15 0.36 15.70
N VAL A 134 -7.19 -0.44 15.84
CA VAL A 134 -7.97 -0.53 17.09
C VAL A 134 -7.10 -1.03 18.25
N LEU A 135 -6.25 -2.02 18.01
CA LEU A 135 -5.32 -2.53 19.01
C LEU A 135 -4.31 -1.45 19.43
N LEU A 136 -3.75 -0.71 18.46
CA LEU A 136 -2.85 0.40 18.74
C LEU A 136 -3.55 1.49 19.54
N LEU A 137 -4.81 1.81 19.21
CA LEU A 137 -5.62 2.75 19.97
C LEU A 137 -5.77 2.29 21.43
N VAL A 138 -6.22 1.06 21.66
CA VAL A 138 -6.40 0.51 23.01
C VAL A 138 -5.11 0.53 23.81
N ILE A 139 -3.99 0.08 23.22
CA ILE A 139 -2.68 0.09 23.88
C ILE A 139 -2.23 1.52 24.18
N SER A 140 -2.37 2.43 23.22
CA SER A 140 -1.97 3.82 23.40
C SER A 140 -2.78 4.51 24.49
N THR A 141 -4.11 4.33 24.50
CA THR A 141 -4.98 4.87 25.54
C THR A 141 -4.62 4.30 26.91
N ALA A 142 -4.44 2.98 27.03
CA ALA A 142 -4.03 2.37 28.29
C ALA A 142 -2.70 2.93 28.79
N LEU A 143 -1.69 3.06 27.91
CA LEU A 143 -0.38 3.61 28.29
C LEU A 143 -0.48 5.08 28.71
N THR A 144 -1.24 5.91 28.00
CA THR A 144 -1.45 7.32 28.38
C THR A 144 -2.18 7.46 29.72
N PHE A 145 -3.11 6.55 30.04
CA PHE A 145 -3.83 6.58 31.33
C PHE A 145 -3.00 6.06 32.50
N PHE A 146 -2.20 4.99 32.30
CA PHE A 146 -1.49 4.32 33.39
C PHE A 146 -0.03 4.79 33.58
N SER A 147 0.58 5.44 32.60
CA SER A 147 1.98 5.83 32.65
C SER A 147 2.14 7.35 32.50
N GLN A 148 2.74 7.97 33.51
CA GLN A 148 3.11 9.40 33.49
C GLN A 148 4.10 9.76 32.38
N SER A 149 4.78 8.78 31.78
CA SER A 149 5.71 9.01 30.66
C SER A 149 5.02 9.27 29.32
N TYR A 150 3.72 8.97 29.17
CA TYR A 150 2.97 9.15 27.93
C TYR A 150 1.91 10.24 28.13
N HIS A 151 1.99 11.32 27.35
CA HIS A 151 1.04 12.43 27.44
C HIS A 151 0.13 12.48 26.20
N VAL A 152 -0.95 13.27 26.31
CA VAL A 152 -1.89 13.53 25.22
C VAL A 152 -1.20 14.47 24.21
N ASP A 153 -0.41 13.87 23.33
CA ASP A 153 0.40 14.60 22.34
C ASP A 153 -0.14 14.46 20.91
N GLY A 154 0.50 15.16 19.96
CA GLY A 154 0.11 15.14 18.54
C GLY A 154 0.07 13.72 17.96
N VAL A 155 0.99 12.84 18.37
CA VAL A 155 1.00 11.43 17.93
C VAL A 155 -0.21 10.66 18.46
N TYR A 156 -0.62 10.89 19.70
CA TYR A 156 -1.80 10.24 20.27
C TYR A 156 -3.08 10.69 19.54
N ARG A 157 -3.19 12.00 19.22
CA ARG A 157 -4.28 12.53 18.39
C ARG A 157 -4.31 11.88 17.01
N LEU A 158 -3.15 11.68 16.37
CA LEU A 158 -3.05 10.97 15.10
C LEU A 158 -3.51 9.51 15.21
N ILE A 159 -3.18 8.81 16.30
CA ILE A 159 -3.65 7.44 16.53
C ILE A 159 -5.17 7.41 16.64
N ILE A 160 -5.77 8.30 17.45
CA ILE A 160 -7.23 8.40 17.58
C ILE A 160 -7.89 8.65 16.22
N THR A 161 -7.48 9.70 15.51
CA THR A 161 -8.12 10.10 14.24
C THR A 161 -8.01 8.99 13.21
N ASN A 162 -6.83 8.38 13.03
CA ASN A 162 -6.65 7.32 12.04
C ASN A 162 -7.39 6.03 12.42
N SER A 163 -7.45 5.70 13.71
CA SER A 163 -8.17 4.52 14.19
C SER A 163 -9.67 4.68 13.99
N LEU A 164 -10.25 5.82 14.40
CA LEU A 164 -11.65 6.14 14.19
C LEU A 164 -12.00 6.18 12.70
N ALA A 165 -11.18 6.85 11.88
CA ALA A 165 -11.39 6.88 10.43
C ALA A 165 -11.36 5.47 9.82
N SER A 166 -10.42 4.61 10.24
CA SER A 166 -10.35 3.23 9.74
C SER A 166 -11.61 2.42 10.08
N VAL A 167 -12.17 2.61 11.28
CA VAL A 167 -13.41 1.97 11.72
C VAL A 167 -14.61 2.52 10.95
N ILE A 168 -14.73 3.84 10.81
CA ILE A 168 -15.81 4.49 10.05
C ILE A 168 -15.80 4.03 8.59
N ILE A 169 -14.64 4.02 7.94
CA ILE A 169 -14.52 3.56 6.55
C ILE A 169 -14.91 2.08 6.47
N ARG A 170 -14.47 1.24 7.43
CA ARG A 170 -14.86 -0.17 7.47
C ARG A 170 -16.37 -0.33 7.57
N ILE A 171 -17.01 0.38 8.50
CA ILE A 171 -18.46 0.40 8.67
C ILE A 171 -19.13 0.86 7.36
N GLY A 172 -18.69 1.96 6.76
CA GLY A 172 -19.22 2.46 5.49
C GLY A 172 -19.10 1.47 4.33
N THR A 173 -17.97 0.74 4.24
CA THR A 173 -17.81 -0.32 3.23
C THR A 173 -18.70 -1.54 3.47
N LEU A 174 -19.11 -1.79 4.72
CA LEU A 174 -20.07 -2.84 5.09
C LEU A 174 -21.52 -2.42 4.82
N PHE A 175 -21.88 -1.16 5.11
CA PHE A 175 -23.25 -0.61 4.99
C PHE A 175 -23.68 -0.22 3.57
N ARG A 176 -22.77 -0.15 2.59
CA ARG A 176 -23.16 0.04 1.17
C ARG A 176 -23.71 -1.26 0.54
N TYR A 177 -24.30 -2.09 1.38
CA TYR A 177 -24.99 -3.35 1.16
C TYR A 177 -26.22 -3.37 2.06
#